data_AF-A0A7K2E468-F1
#
_entry.id   AF-A0A7K2E468-F1
#
_cell.length_a   1.000
_cell.length_b   1.000
_cell.length_c   1.000
_cell.angle_alpha   90.00
_cell.angle_beta   90.00
_cell.angle_gamma   90.00
#
_symmetry.space_group_name_H-M   'P 1'
#
loop_
_entity.id
_entity.type
_entity.pdbx_description
1 polymer ?
#
loop_
_entity_poly.entity_id
_entity_poly.type
_entity_poly.pdbx_seq_one_letter_code
_entity_poly.pdbx_strand_id
1 'polypeptide(L)'
;MTNPTNTRTIVAALIPPRVVITNKGPYLLQTRGGCRDEAFVLGLLAWMIMDWCARRTVEMSLNFHVLNALPVPDPGEGHPVRDRVVEIAGRLAAVDDRFADWARNVGVPVGSVNDRKAKDDLIAELDACVAHLYGLDEDDLAVLYSTFDARRPDRYAEHHAAVLVHFRRWSAAISR
;
A
#
# COMPACT_ATOMS: atom_id res chain seq x y z
N MET A 1 0.52 12.84 -12.90
CA MET A 1 1.57 13.66 -12.27
C MET A 1 2.74 12.74 -12.00
N THR A 2 3.91 13.04 -12.56
CA THR A 2 5.15 12.27 -12.41
C THR A 2 6.26 13.31 -12.55
N ASN A 3 6.76 13.79 -11.40
CA ASN A 3 7.87 14.73 -11.33
C ASN A 3 9.11 13.93 -10.91
N PRO A 4 10.29 14.12 -11.52
CA PRO A 4 11.54 13.48 -11.08
C PRO A 4 11.92 13.77 -9.62
N THR A 5 11.36 14.80 -8.98
CA THR A 5 11.51 15.04 -7.53
C THR A 5 10.47 14.32 -6.67
N ASN A 6 9.49 13.63 -7.28
CA ASN A 6 8.45 12.93 -6.53
C ASN A 6 9.03 11.68 -5.85
N THR A 7 8.78 11.58 -4.55
CA THR A 7 9.29 10.50 -3.70
C THR A 7 8.52 9.19 -3.94
N ARG A 8 7.34 9.27 -4.57
CA ARG A 8 6.50 8.15 -5.02
C ARG A 8 6.10 8.33 -6.49
N THR A 9 6.11 7.25 -7.26
CA THR A 9 5.59 7.09 -8.62
C THR A 9 4.09 6.77 -8.63
N ILE A 10 3.59 5.95 -7.70
CA ILE A 10 2.18 5.65 -7.48
C ILE A 10 1.73 6.31 -6.18
N VAL A 11 0.71 7.16 -6.28
CA VAL A 11 0.01 7.73 -5.13
C VAL A 11 -1.45 7.30 -5.23
N ALA A 12 -1.77 6.18 -4.59
CA ALA A 12 -3.14 5.70 -4.47
C ALA A 12 -3.84 6.42 -3.31
N ALA A 13 -5.09 6.83 -3.53
CA ALA A 13 -5.90 7.48 -2.52
C ALA A 13 -7.36 7.12 -2.70
N LEU A 14 -8.06 6.96 -1.59
CA LEU A 14 -9.52 6.86 -1.57
C LEU A 14 -10.10 8.23 -1.89
N ILE A 15 -10.98 8.29 -2.89
CA ILE A 15 -11.63 9.54 -3.30
C ILE A 15 -13.00 9.64 -2.59
N PRO A 16 -13.31 10.79 -1.95
CA PRO A 16 -14.63 10.98 -1.34
C PRO A 16 -15.77 10.82 -2.35
N PRO A 17 -16.96 10.42 -1.88
CA PRO A 17 -18.13 10.31 -2.76
C PRO A 17 -18.46 11.68 -3.39
N ARG A 18 -18.97 11.64 -4.63
CA ARG A 18 -19.46 12.81 -5.39
C ARG A 18 -18.38 13.84 -5.76
N VAL A 19 -17.14 13.40 -5.95
CA VAL A 19 -16.02 14.23 -6.44
C VAL A 19 -15.71 13.91 -7.91
N VAL A 20 -15.58 14.94 -8.75
CA VAL A 20 -15.17 14.79 -10.15
C VAL A 20 -13.65 14.64 -10.23
N ILE A 21 -13.17 13.61 -10.91
CA ILE A 21 -11.75 13.33 -11.11
C ILE A 21 -11.32 13.83 -12.50
N THR A 22 -10.10 14.35 -12.60
CA THR A 22 -9.52 14.79 -13.88
C THR A 22 -9.16 13.57 -14.74
N ASN A 23 -9.21 13.70 -16.06
CA ASN A 23 -8.83 12.63 -17.01
C ASN A 23 -7.39 12.11 -16.85
N LYS A 24 -6.50 12.83 -16.16
CA LYS A 24 -5.10 12.43 -15.92
C LYS A 24 -4.90 11.57 -14.67
N GLY A 25 -5.95 11.28 -13.91
CA GLY A 25 -5.92 10.33 -12.78
C GLY A 25 -6.60 9.02 -13.18
N PRO A 26 -5.86 7.91 -13.37
CA PRO A 26 -6.52 6.61 -13.50
C PRO A 26 -7.29 6.33 -12.20
N TYR A 27 -8.55 5.95 -12.33
CA TYR A 27 -9.38 5.51 -11.22
C TYR A 27 -9.75 4.05 -11.42
N LEU A 28 -9.90 3.32 -10.32
CA LEU A 28 -10.38 1.96 -10.34
C LEU A 28 -11.88 1.98 -10.02
N LEU A 29 -12.69 1.48 -10.94
CA LEU A 29 -14.11 1.26 -10.71
C LEU A 29 -14.30 -0.14 -10.12
N GLN A 30 -14.80 -0.21 -8.91
CA GLN A 30 -15.16 -1.48 -8.29
C GLN A 30 -16.40 -2.07 -9.00
N THR A 31 -16.18 -3.09 -9.83
CA THR A 31 -17.26 -3.81 -10.53
C THR A 31 -17.77 -5.02 -9.74
N ARG A 32 -16.95 -5.54 -8.81
CA ARG A 32 -17.22 -6.68 -7.90
C ARG A 32 -16.45 -6.48 -6.59
N GLY A 33 -16.87 -7.17 -5.52
CA GLY A 33 -16.28 -7.06 -4.18
C GLY A 33 -16.97 -6.01 -3.30
N GLY A 34 -16.47 -5.85 -2.08
CA GLY A 34 -16.95 -4.88 -1.09
C GLY A 34 -15.87 -3.86 -0.67
N CYS A 35 -16.20 -2.98 0.29
CA CYS A 35 -15.25 -1.96 0.77
C CYS A 35 -13.96 -2.56 1.35
N ARG A 36 -14.01 -3.80 1.87
CA ARG A 36 -12.81 -4.52 2.33
C ARG A 36 -11.85 -4.84 1.17
N ASP A 37 -12.37 -5.23 0.00
CA ASP A 37 -11.54 -5.47 -1.19
C ASP A 37 -10.91 -4.17 -1.70
N GLU A 38 -11.67 -3.07 -1.66
CA GLU A 38 -11.16 -1.74 -2.00
C GLU A 38 -10.02 -1.32 -1.07
N ALA A 39 -10.20 -1.50 0.24
CA ALA A 39 -9.15 -1.22 1.22
C ALA A 39 -7.91 -2.12 1.01
N PHE A 40 -8.11 -3.39 0.66
CA PHE A 40 -7.02 -4.30 0.34
C PHE A 40 -6.21 -3.81 -0.87
N VAL A 41 -6.88 -3.51 -1.98
CA VAL A 41 -6.24 -2.98 -3.20
C VAL A 41 -5.57 -1.64 -2.92
N LEU A 42 -6.19 -0.76 -2.13
CA LEU A 42 -5.60 0.51 -1.73
C LEU A 42 -4.30 0.31 -0.94
N GLY A 43 -4.28 -0.65 0.00
CA GLY A 43 -3.08 -1.01 0.77
C GLY A 43 -1.96 -1.54 -0.12
N LEU A 44 -2.29 -2.44 -1.06
CA LEU A 44 -1.33 -2.99 -2.02
C LEU A 44 -0.74 -1.91 -2.94
N LEU A 45 -1.57 -0.99 -3.44
CA LEU A 45 -1.11 0.09 -4.32
C LEU A 45 -0.35 1.19 -3.58
N ALA A 46 -0.59 1.34 -2.28
CA ALA A 46 0.12 2.29 -1.42
C ALA A 46 1.50 1.80 -0.97
N TRP A 47 1.88 0.57 -1.34
CA TRP A 47 3.13 -0.09 -0.96
C TRP A 47 4.36 0.44 -1.69
N MET A 48 5.51 0.47 -1.01
CA MET A 48 6.77 0.90 -1.62
C MET A 48 7.21 0.00 -2.78
N ILE A 49 6.94 -1.30 -2.75
CA ILE A 49 7.40 -2.20 -3.81
C ILE A 49 6.57 -2.07 -5.09
N MET A 50 5.27 -1.71 -5.00
CA MET A 50 4.54 -1.30 -6.22
C MET A 50 5.12 -0.04 -6.84
N ASP A 51 5.61 0.88 -6.01
CA ASP A 51 6.34 2.05 -6.49
C ASP A 51 7.65 1.65 -7.18
N TRP A 52 8.38 0.67 -6.63
CA TRP A 52 9.61 0.14 -7.20
C TRP A 52 9.36 -0.56 -8.54
N CYS A 53 8.34 -1.40 -8.63
CA CYS A 53 7.94 -2.07 -9.87
C CYS A 53 7.54 -1.05 -10.94
N ALA A 54 6.75 -0.05 -10.56
CA ALA A 54 6.36 1.02 -11.46
C ALA A 54 7.56 1.84 -11.94
N ARG A 55 8.55 2.15 -11.09
CA ARG A 55 9.77 2.89 -11.49
C ARG A 55 10.60 2.19 -12.56
N ARG A 56 10.55 0.86 -12.62
CA ARG A 56 11.29 0.08 -13.63
C ARG A 56 10.61 0.06 -15.00
N THR A 57 9.32 0.39 -15.05
CA THR A 57 8.48 0.22 -16.27
C THR A 57 7.84 1.53 -16.74
N VAL A 58 7.68 2.52 -15.86
CA VAL A 58 7.03 3.80 -16.15
C VAL A 58 8.08 4.87 -16.44
N GLU A 59 8.19 5.28 -17.71
CA GLU A 59 9.10 6.37 -18.10
C GLU A 59 8.47 7.77 -17.90
N MET A 60 7.18 7.96 -18.23
CA MET A 60 6.58 9.30 -18.27
C MET A 60 5.23 9.44 -17.55
N SER A 61 4.33 8.47 -17.64
CA SER A 61 3.04 8.52 -16.93
C SER A 61 2.50 7.12 -16.67
N LEU A 62 1.87 6.92 -15.51
CA LEU A 62 1.13 5.70 -15.21
C LEU A 62 -0.11 5.66 -16.11
N ASN A 63 -0.19 4.66 -16.99
CA ASN A 63 -1.34 4.40 -17.85
C ASN A 63 -2.00 3.07 -17.47
N PHE A 64 -3.19 2.80 -18.01
CA PHE A 64 -3.92 1.57 -17.72
C PHE A 64 -3.20 0.29 -18.16
N HIS A 65 -2.31 0.33 -19.15
CA HIS A 65 -1.56 -0.86 -19.57
C HIS A 65 -0.58 -1.30 -18.48
N VAL A 66 0.11 -0.35 -17.85
CA VAL A 66 1.00 -0.65 -16.72
C VAL A 66 0.18 -1.07 -15.50
N LEU A 67 -0.90 -0.34 -15.18
CA LEU A 67 -1.75 -0.63 -14.03
C LEU A 67 -2.38 -2.03 -14.10
N ASN A 68 -2.90 -2.43 -15.26
CA ASN A 68 -3.52 -3.73 -15.47
C ASN A 68 -2.51 -4.88 -15.49
N ALA A 69 -1.22 -4.60 -15.68
CA ALA A 69 -0.16 -5.61 -15.66
C ALA A 69 0.41 -5.84 -14.26
N LEU A 70 0.04 -5.04 -13.25
CA LEU A 70 0.53 -5.23 -11.89
C LEU A 70 -0.07 -6.50 -11.28
N PRO A 71 0.76 -7.45 -10.79
CA PRO A 71 0.25 -8.63 -10.13
C PRO A 71 -0.40 -8.24 -8.80
N VAL A 72 -1.64 -8.66 -8.58
CA VAL A 72 -2.36 -8.48 -7.31
C VAL A 72 -2.52 -9.86 -6.67
N PRO A 73 -1.90 -10.11 -5.50
CA PRO A 73 -2.06 -11.39 -4.81
C PRO A 73 -3.49 -11.56 -4.32
N ASP A 74 -4.04 -12.77 -4.46
CA ASP A 74 -5.34 -13.14 -3.92
C ASP A 74 -5.18 -14.31 -2.92
N PRO A 75 -4.89 -14.01 -1.65
CA PRO A 75 -4.76 -15.04 -0.61
C PRO A 75 -6.12 -15.60 -0.14
N GLY A 76 -7.24 -15.09 -0.66
CA GLY A 76 -8.59 -15.46 -0.24
C GLY A 76 -9.09 -14.74 1.02
N GLU A 77 -10.41 -14.82 1.25
CA GLU A 77 -11.05 -14.27 2.45
C GLU A 77 -10.62 -15.00 3.73
N GLY A 78 -10.50 -14.26 4.83
CA GLY A 78 -10.08 -14.81 6.13
C GLY A 78 -8.57 -15.06 6.27
N HIS A 79 -7.77 -14.80 5.23
CA HIS A 79 -6.33 -14.86 5.37
C HIS A 79 -5.83 -13.76 6.32
N PRO A 80 -5.10 -14.09 7.40
CA PRO A 80 -4.80 -13.14 8.48
C PRO A 80 -3.99 -11.94 8.02
N VAL A 81 -3.07 -12.14 7.07
CA VAL A 81 -2.27 -11.05 6.48
C VAL A 81 -3.13 -10.15 5.61
N ARG A 82 -4.11 -10.70 4.87
CA ARG A 82 -5.04 -9.90 4.04
C ARG A 82 -5.89 -9.02 4.95
N ASP A 83 -6.46 -9.60 5.99
CA ASP A 83 -7.30 -8.86 6.93
C ASP A 83 -6.52 -7.77 7.64
N ARG A 84 -5.24 -7.99 7.95
CA ARG A 84 -4.37 -6.93 8.47
C ARG A 84 -4.13 -5.82 7.46
N VAL A 85 -3.84 -6.14 6.21
CA VAL A 85 -3.67 -5.14 5.13
C VAL A 85 -4.94 -4.28 5.01
N VAL A 86 -6.11 -4.91 5.02
CA VAL A 86 -7.42 -4.23 4.99
C VAL A 86 -7.58 -3.28 6.17
N GLU A 87 -7.27 -3.73 7.38
CA GLU A 87 -7.37 -2.91 8.59
C GLU A 87 -6.45 -1.69 8.52
N ILE A 88 -5.16 -1.90 8.20
CA ILE A 88 -4.17 -0.82 8.15
C ILE A 88 -4.53 0.20 7.06
N ALA A 89 -4.81 -0.27 5.84
CA ALA A 89 -5.18 0.60 4.73
C ALA A 89 -6.47 1.37 5.04
N GLY A 90 -7.45 0.72 5.64
CA GLY A 90 -8.68 1.33 6.13
C GLY A 90 -8.41 2.48 7.11
N ARG A 91 -7.59 2.24 8.14
CA ARG A 91 -7.25 3.24 9.16
C ARG A 91 -6.46 4.42 8.61
N LEU A 92 -5.57 4.17 7.64
CA LEU A 92 -4.78 5.21 6.98
C LEU A 92 -5.61 6.05 6.00
N ALA A 93 -6.64 5.47 5.38
CA ALA A 93 -7.47 6.13 4.38
C ALA A 93 -8.67 6.89 4.98
N ALA A 94 -9.28 6.35 6.04
CA ALA A 94 -10.43 6.94 6.71
C ALA A 94 -10.04 8.12 7.62
N VAL A 95 -9.54 9.20 7.02
CA VAL A 95 -8.98 10.35 7.75
C VAL A 95 -10.02 11.22 8.45
N ASP A 96 -11.25 11.29 7.94
CA ASP A 96 -12.33 12.12 8.48
C ASP A 96 -13.73 11.59 8.12
N ASP A 97 -14.77 12.26 8.62
CA ASP A 97 -16.16 11.82 8.54
C ASP A 97 -16.70 11.66 7.10
N ARG A 98 -16.02 12.22 6.09
CA ARG A 98 -16.38 11.99 4.68
C ARG A 98 -16.29 10.51 4.30
N PHE A 99 -15.50 9.75 5.05
CA PHE A 99 -15.28 8.31 4.86
C PHE A 99 -16.01 7.45 5.89
N ALA A 100 -16.90 8.02 6.72
CA ALA A 100 -17.53 7.27 7.83
C ALA A 100 -18.30 6.03 7.37
N ASP A 101 -19.09 6.13 6.29
CA ASP A 101 -19.83 4.98 5.75
C ASP A 101 -18.90 3.90 5.21
N TRP A 102 -17.84 4.32 4.51
CA TRP A 102 -16.82 3.41 3.98
C TRP A 102 -16.05 2.70 5.11
N ALA A 103 -15.58 3.46 6.10
CA ALA A 103 -14.85 2.96 7.26
C ALA A 103 -15.67 1.94 8.07
N ARG A 104 -16.98 2.20 8.23
CA ARG A 104 -17.94 1.28 8.86
C ARG A 104 -18.02 -0.06 8.11
N ASN A 105 -18.08 -0.02 6.78
CA ASN A 105 -18.14 -1.21 5.94
C ASN A 105 -16.81 -1.99 5.89
N VAL A 106 -15.67 -1.29 6.03
CA VAL A 106 -14.36 -1.92 6.17
C VAL A 106 -14.20 -2.55 7.56
N GLY A 107 -14.79 -1.93 8.59
CA GLY A 107 -14.68 -2.34 10.00
C GLY A 107 -13.59 -1.60 10.77
N VAL A 108 -13.31 -0.35 10.43
CA VAL A 108 -12.23 0.46 11.04
C VAL A 108 -12.75 1.81 11.57
N PRO A 109 -12.10 2.38 12.60
CA PRO A 109 -12.43 3.71 13.08
C PRO A 109 -11.94 4.82 12.14
N VAL A 110 -12.73 5.89 12.05
CA VAL A 110 -12.40 7.14 11.34
C VAL A 110 -11.43 7.99 12.18
N GLY A 111 -10.47 8.64 11.54
CA GLY A 111 -9.56 9.59 12.19
C GLY A 111 -8.71 8.95 13.29
N SER A 112 -8.38 7.66 13.15
CA SER A 112 -7.73 6.88 14.21
C SER A 112 -6.21 6.95 14.22
N VAL A 113 -5.60 7.58 13.22
CA VAL A 113 -4.15 7.68 13.04
C VAL A 113 -3.78 9.16 12.92
N ASN A 114 -3.52 9.80 14.06
CA ASN A 114 -3.37 11.26 14.15
C ASN A 114 -1.93 11.73 14.41
N ASP A 115 -1.05 10.83 14.85
CA ASP A 115 0.35 11.15 15.06
C ASP A 115 1.26 10.51 14.00
N ARG A 116 2.37 11.18 13.74
CA ARG A 116 3.31 10.80 12.68
C ARG A 116 3.94 9.44 12.94
N LYS A 117 4.26 9.13 14.19
CA LYS A 117 4.95 7.90 14.57
C LYS A 117 4.05 6.68 14.36
N ALA A 118 2.80 6.73 14.81
CA ALA A 118 1.83 5.67 14.57
C ALA A 118 1.55 5.48 13.08
N LYS A 119 1.50 6.57 12.31
CA LYS A 119 1.36 6.51 10.85
C LYS A 119 2.54 5.78 10.19
N ASP A 120 3.77 6.17 10.53
CA ASP A 120 4.97 5.58 9.94
C ASP A 120 5.11 4.09 10.34
N ASP A 121 4.78 3.72 11.58
CA ASP A 121 4.73 2.33 12.07
C ASP A 121 3.70 1.48 11.29
N LEU A 122 2.49 2.01 11.10
CA LEU A 122 1.46 1.34 10.28
C LEU A 122 1.88 1.18 8.82
N ILE A 123 2.58 2.16 8.24
CA ILE A 123 3.10 2.03 6.86
C ILE A 123 4.19 0.96 6.81
N ALA A 124 5.10 0.90 7.79
CA ALA A 124 6.11 -0.15 7.85
C ALA A 124 5.49 -1.54 8.03
N GLU A 125 4.44 -1.67 8.87
CA GLU A 125 3.70 -2.91 9.02
C GLU A 125 2.97 -3.31 7.73
N LEU A 126 2.34 -2.35 7.05
CA LEU A 126 1.69 -2.58 5.76
C LEU A 126 2.72 -3.12 4.75
N ASP A 127 3.87 -2.48 4.64
CA ASP A 127 4.93 -2.89 3.72
C ASP A 127 5.39 -4.33 4.00
N ALA A 128 5.50 -4.73 5.28
CA ALA A 128 5.85 -6.09 5.68
C ALA A 128 4.76 -7.12 5.38
N CYS A 129 3.49 -6.79 5.63
CA CYS A 129 2.37 -7.68 5.32
C CYS A 129 2.28 -7.94 3.81
N VAL A 130 2.45 -6.89 3.01
CA VAL A 130 2.40 -7.03 1.56
C VAL A 130 3.58 -7.86 1.06
N ALA A 131 4.79 -7.71 1.62
CA ALA A 131 5.93 -8.57 1.28
C ALA A 131 5.61 -10.07 1.45
N HIS A 132 4.97 -10.45 2.55
CA HIS A 132 4.49 -11.83 2.78
C HIS A 132 3.50 -12.30 1.71
N LEU A 133 2.57 -11.43 1.30
CA LEU A 133 1.58 -11.77 0.26
C LEU A 133 2.20 -11.99 -1.12
N TYR A 134 3.34 -11.35 -1.41
CA TYR A 134 4.11 -11.57 -2.64
C TYR A 134 5.14 -12.71 -2.51
N GLY A 135 5.27 -13.32 -1.32
CA GLY A 135 6.23 -14.40 -1.08
C GLY A 135 7.69 -13.94 -1.08
N LEU A 136 7.94 -12.67 -0.75
CA LEU A 136 9.30 -12.12 -0.66
C LEU A 136 9.97 -12.51 0.64
N ASP A 137 11.29 -12.69 0.61
CA ASP A 137 12.11 -12.91 1.81
C ASP A 137 12.89 -11.65 2.25
N GLU A 138 13.70 -11.77 3.31
CA GLU A 138 14.50 -10.64 3.81
C GLU A 138 15.59 -10.19 2.82
N ASP A 139 16.12 -11.09 2.01
CA ASP A 139 17.15 -10.77 1.01
C ASP A 139 16.53 -10.00 -0.17
N ASP A 140 15.33 -10.38 -0.61
CA ASP A 140 14.52 -9.65 -1.57
C ASP A 140 14.23 -8.22 -1.10
N LEU A 141 13.83 -8.06 0.17
CA LEU A 141 13.58 -6.76 0.78
C LEU A 141 14.85 -5.90 0.80
N ALA A 142 16.00 -6.49 1.16
CA ALA A 142 17.28 -5.79 1.16
C ALA A 142 17.65 -5.26 -0.24
N VAL A 143 17.51 -6.09 -1.27
CA VAL A 143 17.72 -5.68 -2.67
C VAL A 143 16.75 -4.58 -3.06
N LEU A 144 15.47 -4.70 -2.68
CA LEU A 144 14.48 -3.72 -3.07
C LEU A 144 14.76 -2.34 -2.46
N TYR A 145 14.94 -2.27 -1.14
CA TYR A 145 15.14 -1.00 -0.44
C TYR A 145 16.46 -0.33 -0.83
N SER A 146 17.52 -1.10 -1.04
CA SER A 146 18.82 -0.58 -1.50
C SER A 146 18.79 -0.06 -2.94
N THR A 147 17.94 -0.61 -3.81
CA THR A 147 17.84 -0.20 -5.23
C THR A 147 16.74 0.83 -5.48
N PHE A 148 15.93 1.18 -4.47
CA PHE A 148 14.78 2.05 -4.63
C PHE A 148 15.13 3.49 -5.05
N ASP A 149 16.16 4.06 -4.43
CA ASP A 149 16.75 5.34 -4.83
C ASP A 149 18.23 5.11 -5.15
N ALA A 150 18.51 4.78 -6.42
CA ALA A 150 19.87 4.50 -6.89
C ALA A 150 20.87 5.65 -6.63
N ARG A 151 20.38 6.88 -6.41
CA ARG A 151 21.22 8.05 -6.07
C ARG A 151 21.48 8.17 -4.57
N ARG A 152 20.61 7.59 -3.74
CA ARG A 152 20.70 7.61 -2.27
C ARG A 152 20.25 6.26 -1.69
N PRO A 153 21.10 5.23 -1.74
CA PRO A 153 20.75 3.88 -1.29
C PRO A 153 20.27 3.84 0.17
N ASP A 154 20.81 4.70 1.03
CA ASP A 154 20.49 4.72 2.46
C ASP A 154 19.22 5.50 2.82
N ARG A 155 18.57 6.14 1.84
CA ARG A 155 17.42 7.03 2.08
C ARG A 155 16.27 6.35 2.83
N TYR A 156 16.10 5.05 2.64
CA TYR A 156 15.03 4.26 3.24
C TYR A 156 15.53 3.26 4.30
N ALA A 157 16.77 3.39 4.77
CA ALA A 157 17.36 2.44 5.71
C ALA A 157 16.58 2.33 7.04
N GLU A 158 16.16 3.46 7.62
CA GLU A 158 15.35 3.47 8.85
C GLU A 158 13.98 2.81 8.64
N HIS A 159 13.33 3.11 7.51
CA HIS A 159 12.05 2.50 7.14
C HIS A 159 12.18 1.00 6.90
N HIS A 160 13.23 0.58 6.17
CA HIS A 160 13.53 -0.83 5.93
C HIS A 160 13.76 -1.58 7.26
N ALA A 161 14.50 -0.99 8.20
CA ALA A 161 14.70 -1.59 9.52
C ALA A 161 13.36 -1.78 10.27
N ALA A 162 12.45 -0.80 10.22
CA ALA A 162 11.11 -0.94 10.80
C ALA A 162 10.29 -2.04 10.11
N VAL A 163 10.35 -2.12 8.77
CA VAL A 163 9.68 -3.16 7.98
C VAL A 163 10.16 -4.55 8.39
N LEU A 164 11.47 -4.76 8.56
CA LEU A 164 12.03 -6.05 8.98
C LEU A 164 11.53 -6.48 10.37
N VAL A 165 11.30 -5.54 11.30
CA VAL A 165 10.71 -5.85 12.61
C VAL A 165 9.30 -6.43 12.45
N HIS A 166 8.45 -5.79 11.65
CA HIS A 166 7.10 -6.29 11.39
C HIS A 166 7.12 -7.57 10.55
N PHE A 167 8.03 -7.69 9.59
CA PHE A 167 8.16 -8.84 8.71
C PHE A 167 8.45 -10.11 9.51
N ARG A 168 9.43 -10.06 10.41
CA ARG A 168 9.78 -11.18 11.31
C ARG A 168 8.63 -11.53 12.26
N ARG A 169 7.93 -10.52 12.78
CA ARG A 169 6.73 -10.72 13.62
C ARG A 169 5.64 -11.50 12.87
N TRP A 170 5.37 -11.11 11.63
CA TRP A 170 4.36 -11.78 10.79
C TRP A 170 4.80 -13.16 10.32
N SER A 171 6.08 -13.36 10.01
CA SER A 171 6.64 -14.68 9.69
C SER A 171 6.38 -15.69 10.82
N ALA A 172 6.61 -15.27 12.07
CA ALA A 172 6.33 -16.07 13.26
C ALA A 172 4.83 -16.32 13.51
N ALA A 173 3.96 -15.41 13.06
CA ALA A 173 2.51 -15.53 13.22
C ALA A 173 1.86 -16.43 12.16
N ILE A 174 2.36 -16.41 10.93
CA ILE A 174 1.85 -17.20 9.79
C ILE A 174 2.31 -18.66 9.88
N SER A 175 3.46 -18.92 10.50
CA SER A 175 4.00 -20.27 10.68
C SER A 175 3.31 -21.09 11.80
N ARG A 176 2.26 -20.55 12.43
CA ARG A 176 1.49 -21.19 13.49
C ARG A 176 0.11 -21.59 12.99
#